data_AF-A0A2N1RM16-F1
#
_entry.id   AF-A0A2N1RM16-F1
#
_cell.length_a   1.000
_cell.length_b   1.000
_cell.length_c   1.000
_cell.angle_alpha   90.00
_cell.angle_beta   90.00
_cell.angle_gamma   90.00
#
_symmetry.space_group_name_H-M   'P 1'
#
loop_
_entity.id
_entity.type
_entity.pdbx_description
1 polymer ?
#
loop_
_entity_poly.entity_id
_entity_poly.type
_entity_poly.pdbx_seq_one_letter_code
_entity_poly.pdbx_strand_id
1 'polypeptide(L)'
;EFSDEAIVQFCITHNYINNYRFFVKGGEEYQVKIKASFIDNTALKFFGRKIVKHQAAGEIGYKDGWYFTTDASGEAYFFSQIVSLYDNGKSMYTATVNVYVAGSGWTGNIHGDEKEWKKASPDDVPEISEVMKCTLQKVKENGKSRYILVDYIKVK
;
A
#
# COMPACT_ATOMS: atom_id res chain seq x y z
N GLU A 1 5.21 13.41 7.72
CA GLU A 1 5.80 12.78 6.53
C GLU A 1 6.13 11.33 6.84
N PHE A 2 6.05 10.45 5.83
CA PHE A 2 6.38 9.03 5.99
C PHE A 2 7.89 8.81 6.01
N SER A 3 8.34 7.93 6.91
CA SER A 3 9.72 7.43 6.89
C SER A 3 10.00 6.63 5.61
N ASP A 4 11.26 6.59 5.19
CA ASP A 4 11.68 5.76 4.04
C ASP A 4 11.35 4.28 4.29
N GLU A 5 11.44 3.81 5.54
CA GLU A 5 11.04 2.44 5.94
C GLU A 5 9.56 2.16 5.64
N ALA A 6 8.64 3.06 6.05
CA ALA A 6 7.21 2.91 5.80
C ALA A 6 6.90 2.94 4.29
N ILE A 7 7.60 3.79 3.53
CA ILE A 7 7.44 3.85 2.07
C ILE A 7 7.94 2.54 1.43
N VAL A 8 9.08 2.01 1.86
CA VAL A 8 9.62 0.74 1.35
C VAL A 8 8.65 -0.41 1.62
N GLN A 9 8.15 -0.53 2.84
CA GLN A 9 7.15 -1.55 3.22
C GLN A 9 5.92 -1.46 2.32
N PHE A 10 5.33 -0.27 2.18
CA PHE A 10 4.19 -0.05 1.27
C PHE A 10 4.54 -0.47 -0.16
N CYS A 11 5.70 -0.06 -0.68
CA CYS A 11 6.07 -0.33 -2.06
C CYS A 11 6.28 -1.82 -2.33
N ILE A 12 6.82 -2.57 -1.37
CA ILE A 12 6.99 -4.01 -1.47
C ILE A 12 5.63 -4.69 -1.45
N THR A 13 4.79 -4.43 -0.45
CA THR A 13 3.45 -5.03 -0.34
C THR A 13 2.59 -4.70 -1.57
N HIS A 14 2.60 -3.44 -2.02
CA HIS A 14 1.86 -3.03 -3.21
C HIS A 14 2.33 -3.79 -4.46
N ASN A 15 3.64 -3.90 -4.68
CA ASN A 15 4.16 -4.63 -5.82
C ASN A 15 3.93 -6.14 -5.69
N TYR A 16 4.00 -6.71 -4.49
CA TYR A 16 3.77 -8.13 -4.27
C TYR A 16 2.34 -8.50 -4.68
N ILE A 17 1.35 -7.72 -4.23
CA ILE A 17 -0.07 -7.94 -4.53
C ILE A 17 -0.39 -7.65 -6.01
N ASN A 18 0.07 -6.51 -6.54
CA ASN A 18 -0.44 -5.99 -7.81
C ASN A 18 0.51 -6.24 -9.00
N ASN A 19 1.78 -6.54 -8.73
CA ASN A 19 2.83 -6.62 -9.74
C ASN A 19 3.81 -7.77 -9.46
N TYR A 20 3.31 -8.92 -8.96
CA TYR A 20 4.13 -10.06 -8.54
C TYR A 20 5.18 -10.49 -9.58
N ARG A 21 4.91 -10.30 -10.88
CA ARG A 21 5.87 -10.52 -11.98
C ARG A 21 7.21 -9.77 -11.86
N PHE A 22 7.32 -8.75 -11.01
CA PHE A 22 8.57 -8.04 -10.75
C PHE A 22 9.45 -8.73 -9.70
N PHE A 23 8.90 -9.71 -8.99
CA PHE A 23 9.62 -10.53 -8.03
C PHE A 23 10.27 -11.71 -8.73
N VAL A 24 11.47 -12.06 -8.25
CA VAL A 24 12.22 -13.25 -8.67
C VAL A 24 12.70 -13.99 -7.43
N LYS A 25 13.13 -15.25 -7.58
CA LYS A 25 13.64 -16.05 -6.46
C LYS A 25 14.83 -15.36 -5.76
N GLY A 26 14.76 -15.28 -4.43
CA GLY A 26 15.74 -14.61 -3.56
C GLY A 26 17.05 -15.35 -3.40
N GLY A 27 16.99 -16.68 -3.35
CA GLY A 27 18.13 -17.58 -3.19
C GLY A 27 17.84 -18.67 -2.16
N GLU A 28 17.14 -18.31 -1.09
CA GLU A 28 16.66 -19.20 -0.04
C GLU A 28 15.26 -19.77 -0.36
N GLU A 29 14.86 -20.80 0.38
CA GLU A 29 13.51 -21.35 0.32
C GLU A 29 12.50 -20.29 0.78
N TYR A 30 11.38 -20.14 0.06
CA TYR A 30 10.34 -19.14 0.34
C TYR A 30 10.82 -17.67 0.37
N GLN A 31 11.96 -17.35 -0.24
CA GLN A 31 12.43 -15.98 -0.37
C GLN A 31 12.24 -15.46 -1.78
N VAL A 32 11.70 -14.26 -1.90
CA VAL A 32 11.62 -13.50 -3.15
C VAL A 32 12.35 -12.18 -3.03
N LYS A 33 12.73 -11.62 -4.18
CA LYS A 33 13.39 -10.32 -4.26
C LYS A 33 12.90 -9.45 -5.40
N ILE A 34 12.99 -8.14 -5.21
CA ILE A 34 12.57 -7.11 -6.17
C ILE A 34 13.67 -6.04 -6.30
N LYS A 35 13.90 -5.54 -7.52
CA LYS A 35 14.89 -4.46 -7.76
C LYS A 35 14.44 -3.17 -7.10
N ALA A 36 15.39 -2.44 -6.52
CA ALA A 36 15.19 -1.11 -5.94
C ALA A 36 14.52 -0.12 -6.92
N SER A 37 14.80 -0.23 -8.22
CA SER A 37 14.18 0.61 -9.25
C SER A 37 12.65 0.48 -9.32
N PHE A 38 12.09 -0.71 -9.02
CA PHE A 38 10.63 -0.87 -8.96
C PHE A 38 10.05 -0.27 -7.69
N ILE A 39 10.81 -0.26 -6.59
CA ILE A 39 10.43 0.42 -5.35
C ILE A 39 10.39 1.93 -5.57
N ASP A 40 11.40 2.50 -6.22
CA ASP A 40 11.42 3.92 -6.58
C ASP A 40 10.25 4.34 -7.47
N ASN A 41 9.91 3.52 -8.46
CA ASN A 41 8.79 3.80 -9.36
C ASN A 41 7.45 3.82 -8.61
N THR A 42 7.24 2.88 -7.69
CA THR A 42 6.05 2.85 -6.82
C THR A 42 6.06 4.02 -5.85
N ALA A 43 7.20 4.31 -5.22
CA ALA A 43 7.36 5.42 -4.29
C ALA A 43 7.02 6.76 -4.96
N LEU A 44 7.56 7.00 -6.16
CA LEU A 44 7.28 8.21 -6.93
C LEU A 44 5.79 8.32 -7.30
N LYS A 45 5.17 7.20 -7.66
CA LYS A 45 3.75 7.15 -8.05
C LYS A 45 2.80 7.47 -6.90
N PHE A 46 3.07 7.00 -5.69
CA PHE A 46 2.14 7.15 -4.56
C PHE A 46 2.52 8.25 -3.58
N PHE A 47 3.80 8.56 -3.44
CA PHE A 47 4.30 9.55 -2.47
C PHE A 47 4.99 10.74 -3.14
N GLY A 48 5.12 10.75 -4.47
CA GLY A 48 5.74 11.87 -5.19
C GLY A 48 7.25 11.98 -5.03
N ARG A 49 7.90 11.02 -4.37
CA ARG A 49 9.36 10.99 -4.17
C ARG A 49 9.92 9.57 -4.28
N LYS A 50 11.19 9.47 -4.63
CA LYS A 50 11.98 8.23 -4.58
C LYS A 50 12.50 7.97 -3.17
N ILE A 51 12.99 6.76 -2.93
CA ILE A 51 13.70 6.45 -1.68
C ILE A 51 15.02 7.23 -1.66
N VAL A 52 15.32 7.93 -0.56
CA VAL A 52 16.53 8.75 -0.47
C VAL A 52 17.75 7.85 -0.30
N LYS A 53 17.62 6.84 0.55
CA LYS A 53 18.66 5.84 0.80
C LYS A 53 18.05 4.46 0.93
N HIS A 54 18.31 3.61 -0.05
CA HIS A 54 17.91 2.21 0.05
C HIS A 54 18.70 1.50 1.15
N GLN A 55 17.96 0.83 2.03
CA GLN A 55 18.46 0.08 3.18
C GLN A 55 17.38 -0.91 3.63
N ALA A 56 17.74 -1.83 4.51
CA ALA A 56 16.77 -2.75 5.13
C ALA A 56 15.66 -1.98 5.87
N ALA A 57 14.46 -2.57 5.94
CA ALA A 57 13.24 -1.96 6.47
C ALA A 57 12.42 -3.02 7.21
N GLY A 58 12.39 -2.99 8.55
CA GLY A 58 11.85 -4.09 9.34
C GLY A 58 12.47 -5.44 8.97
N GLU A 59 11.61 -6.40 8.60
CA GLU A 59 12.01 -7.75 8.16
C GLU A 59 12.49 -7.82 6.71
N ILE A 60 12.40 -6.71 5.96
CA ILE A 60 12.82 -6.65 4.57
C ILE A 60 14.34 -6.41 4.51
N GLY A 61 15.06 -7.39 3.97
CA GLY A 61 16.49 -7.27 3.69
C GLY A 61 16.79 -6.38 2.48
N TYR A 62 17.95 -5.75 2.45
CA TYR A 62 18.45 -5.01 1.29
C TYR A 62 19.91 -5.32 0.99
N LYS A 63 20.21 -5.74 -0.24
CA LYS A 63 21.57 -6.05 -0.69
C LYS A 63 21.70 -5.91 -2.21
N ASP A 64 22.80 -5.32 -2.66
CA ASP A 64 23.20 -5.22 -4.08
C ASP A 64 22.10 -4.67 -5.03
N GLY A 65 21.32 -3.69 -4.56
CA GLY A 65 20.23 -3.10 -5.36
C GLY A 65 18.91 -3.89 -5.34
N TRP A 66 18.79 -4.89 -4.46
CA TRP A 66 17.61 -5.73 -4.31
C TRP A 66 17.06 -5.68 -2.90
N TYR A 67 15.74 -5.66 -2.80
CA TYR A 67 15.01 -5.92 -1.57
C TYR A 67 14.60 -7.38 -1.51
N PHE A 68 14.71 -8.00 -0.33
CA PHE A 68 14.42 -9.40 -0.06
C PHE A 68 13.30 -9.50 0.97
N THR A 69 12.31 -10.33 0.71
CA THR A 69 11.19 -10.59 1.61
C THR A 69 10.77 -12.05 1.52
N THR A 70 10.04 -12.52 2.52
CA THR A 70 9.40 -13.84 2.54
C THR A 70 8.22 -13.88 1.57
N ASP A 71 8.07 -15.00 0.89
CA ASP A 71 6.94 -15.38 0.03
C ASP A 71 5.87 -16.03 0.93
N ALA A 72 5.36 -15.28 1.91
CA ALA A 72 4.39 -15.80 2.88
C ALA A 72 2.95 -15.67 2.33
N SER A 73 2.12 -16.68 2.61
CA SER A 73 0.78 -16.86 2.00
C SER A 73 -0.38 -16.94 3.01
N GLY A 74 -0.26 -16.33 4.20
CA GLY A 74 -1.23 -16.57 5.28
C GLY A 74 -1.53 -15.42 6.22
N GLU A 75 -1.01 -14.22 5.99
CA GLU A 75 -1.34 -13.07 6.84
C GLU A 75 -2.76 -12.56 6.57
N ALA A 76 -3.33 -11.90 7.58
CA ALA A 76 -4.58 -11.18 7.42
C ALA A 76 -4.46 -10.13 6.32
N TYR A 77 -5.51 -10.01 5.50
CA TYR A 77 -5.50 -9.11 4.36
C TYR A 77 -6.05 -7.75 4.77
N PHE A 78 -5.20 -6.72 4.69
CA PHE A 78 -5.59 -5.34 5.00
C PHE A 78 -5.79 -4.53 3.73
N PHE A 79 -6.85 -3.72 3.70
CA PHE A 79 -7.07 -2.74 2.65
C PHE A 79 -7.73 -1.48 3.21
N SER A 80 -7.75 -0.41 2.44
CA SER A 80 -8.28 0.88 2.89
C SER A 80 -9.22 1.49 1.86
N GLN A 81 -10.34 2.06 2.31
CA GLN A 81 -11.29 2.77 1.46
C GLN A 81 -11.56 4.19 1.98
N ILE A 82 -11.59 5.15 1.06
CA ILE A 82 -11.97 6.53 1.36
C ILE A 82 -13.47 6.58 1.65
N VAL A 83 -13.81 7.08 2.83
CA VAL A 83 -15.19 7.31 3.29
C VAL A 83 -15.66 8.72 2.94
N SER A 84 -14.78 9.69 3.07
CA SER A 84 -15.05 11.07 2.72
C SER A 84 -13.80 11.76 2.20
N LEU A 85 -13.98 12.73 1.30
CA LEU A 85 -12.92 13.54 0.73
C LEU A 85 -13.34 15.00 0.75
N TYR A 86 -12.50 15.84 1.32
CA TYR A 86 -12.72 17.28 1.45
C TYR A 86 -11.61 18.05 0.71
N ASP A 87 -12.00 18.99 -0.16
CA ASP A 87 -11.07 19.86 -0.89
C ASP A 87 -10.67 21.04 0.01
N ASN A 88 -9.40 21.12 0.39
CA ASN A 88 -8.86 22.21 1.21
C ASN A 88 -8.39 23.40 0.35
N GLY A 89 -8.58 23.35 -0.97
CA GLY A 89 -7.99 24.28 -1.93
C GLY A 89 -6.50 24.05 -2.16
N LYS A 90 -5.92 24.81 -3.10
CA LYS A 90 -4.49 24.72 -3.47
C LYS A 90 -4.00 23.30 -3.79
N SER A 91 -4.87 22.50 -4.41
CA SER A 91 -4.61 21.10 -4.75
C SER A 91 -4.42 20.16 -3.56
N MET A 92 -4.85 20.55 -2.35
CA MET A 92 -4.75 19.73 -1.15
C MET A 92 -6.13 19.20 -0.75
N TYR A 93 -6.17 17.94 -0.32
CA TYR A 93 -7.39 17.26 0.07
C TYR A 93 -7.18 16.54 1.40
N THR A 94 -8.24 16.47 2.19
CA THR A 94 -8.31 15.68 3.42
C THR A 94 -9.27 14.53 3.20
N ALA A 95 -8.85 13.29 3.44
CA ALA A 95 -9.74 12.15 3.40
C ALA A 95 -9.88 11.46 4.76
N THR A 96 -11.10 11.00 5.07
CA THR A 96 -11.32 9.99 6.12
C THR A 96 -11.31 8.63 5.44
N VAL A 97 -10.60 7.68 6.03
CA VAL A 97 -10.33 6.37 5.45
C VAL A 97 -10.64 5.30 6.49
N ASN A 98 -11.39 4.28 6.10
CA ASN A 98 -11.53 3.06 6.90
C ASN A 98 -10.45 2.07 6.46
N VAL A 99 -9.71 1.52 7.42
CA VAL A 99 -8.85 0.36 7.23
C VAL A 99 -9.66 -0.86 7.59
N TYR A 100 -9.76 -1.78 6.65
CA TYR A 100 -10.43 -3.06 6.82
C TYR A 100 -9.40 -4.16 7.00
N VAL A 101 -9.76 -5.16 7.80
CA VAL A 101 -9.05 -6.43 7.93
C VAL A 101 -9.99 -7.55 7.47
N ALA A 102 -9.46 -8.47 6.68
CA ALA A 102 -10.16 -9.67 6.21
C ALA A 102 -9.34 -10.92 6.52
N GLY A 103 -10.01 -12.08 6.57
CA GLY A 103 -9.34 -13.38 6.69
C GLY A 103 -8.32 -13.62 5.58
N SER A 104 -7.32 -14.45 5.84
CA SER A 104 -6.23 -14.76 4.90
C SER A 104 -6.71 -15.44 3.61
N GLY A 105 -7.92 -16.01 3.61
CA GLY A 105 -8.56 -16.63 2.44
C GLY A 105 -9.53 -15.73 1.70
N TRP A 106 -9.70 -14.47 2.11
CA TRP A 106 -10.68 -13.58 1.53
C TRP A 106 -10.32 -13.17 0.11
N THR A 107 -11.27 -13.31 -0.82
CA THR A 107 -11.09 -13.05 -2.25
C THR A 107 -12.12 -12.06 -2.80
N GLY A 108 -12.81 -11.34 -1.92
CA GLY A 108 -13.84 -10.39 -2.31
C GLY A 108 -13.28 -9.14 -3.01
N ASN A 109 -14.18 -8.33 -3.54
CA ASN A 109 -13.83 -7.10 -4.24
C ASN A 109 -13.49 -5.97 -3.25
N ILE A 110 -12.21 -5.62 -3.10
CA ILE A 110 -11.76 -4.50 -2.23
C ILE A 110 -12.33 -3.13 -2.59
N HIS A 111 -12.90 -2.98 -3.79
CA HIS A 111 -13.54 -1.75 -4.24
C HIS A 111 -15.07 -1.79 -4.08
N GLY A 112 -15.61 -2.91 -3.62
CA GLY A 112 -17.03 -3.07 -3.36
C GLY A 112 -17.47 -2.48 -2.03
N ASP A 113 -18.78 -2.53 -1.78
CA ASP A 113 -19.37 -2.16 -0.49
C ASP A 113 -19.63 -3.38 0.42
N GLU A 114 -20.05 -3.11 1.65
CA GLU A 114 -20.35 -4.16 2.65
C GLU A 114 -21.42 -5.15 2.18
N LYS A 115 -22.39 -4.72 1.35
CA LYS A 115 -23.43 -5.61 0.83
C LYS A 115 -22.84 -6.58 -0.19
N GLU A 116 -21.94 -6.10 -1.05
CA GLU A 116 -21.20 -6.94 -1.98
C GLU A 116 -20.31 -7.95 -1.27
N TRP A 117 -19.63 -7.53 -0.20
CA TRP A 117 -18.80 -8.43 0.61
C TRP A 117 -19.63 -9.50 1.30
N LYS A 118 -20.75 -9.13 1.94
CA LYS A 118 -21.68 -10.08 2.58
C LYS A 118 -22.26 -11.09 1.60
N LYS A 119 -22.50 -10.68 0.35
CA LYS A 119 -22.99 -11.58 -0.70
C LYS A 119 -21.90 -12.58 -1.15
N ALA A 120 -20.65 -12.13 -1.23
CA ALA A 120 -19.54 -12.96 -1.70
C ALA A 120 -19.01 -13.92 -0.62
N SER A 121 -18.94 -13.46 0.64
CA SER A 121 -18.34 -14.19 1.75
C SER A 121 -19.04 -13.82 3.06
N PRO A 122 -20.25 -14.34 3.31
CA PRO A 122 -21.07 -13.95 4.47
C PRO A 122 -20.41 -14.25 5.82
N ASP A 123 -19.54 -15.26 5.88
CA ASP A 123 -18.85 -15.70 7.10
C ASP A 123 -17.45 -15.08 7.29
N ASP A 124 -16.99 -14.28 6.32
CA ASP A 124 -15.67 -13.61 6.33
C ASP A 124 -15.81 -12.21 5.74
N VAL A 125 -16.70 -11.41 6.33
CA VAL A 125 -16.92 -10.03 5.92
C VAL A 125 -15.80 -9.17 6.49
N PRO A 126 -15.08 -8.37 5.68
CA PRO A 126 -14.03 -7.50 6.19
C PRO A 126 -14.55 -6.54 7.27
N GLU A 127 -13.83 -6.45 8.38
CA GLU A 127 -14.19 -5.59 9.51
C GLU A 127 -13.31 -4.34 9.54
N ILE A 128 -13.86 -3.22 10.01
CA ILE A 128 -13.06 -2.00 10.21
C ILE A 128 -12.12 -2.24 11.40
N SER A 129 -10.81 -2.25 11.14
CA SER A 129 -9.80 -2.32 12.19
C SER A 129 -9.42 -0.93 12.68
N GLU A 130 -9.34 0.06 11.78
CA GLU A 130 -8.93 1.42 12.10
C GLU A 130 -9.65 2.49 11.27
N VAL A 131 -9.77 3.68 11.83
CA VAL A 131 -10.17 4.89 11.10
C VAL A 131 -8.98 5.84 11.03
N MET A 132 -8.65 6.22 9.82
CA MET A 132 -7.48 7.02 9.49
C MET A 132 -7.90 8.33 8.85
N LYS A 133 -7.05 9.33 8.98
CA LYS A 133 -7.14 10.59 8.25
C LYS A 133 -5.90 10.72 7.37
N CYS A 134 -6.09 11.14 6.12
CA CYS A 134 -5.00 11.32 5.18
C CYS A 134 -5.05 12.68 4.49
N THR A 135 -3.88 13.22 4.23
CA THR A 135 -3.68 14.38 3.38
C THR A 135 -3.23 13.90 2.01
N LEU A 136 -3.95 14.31 0.98
CA LEU A 136 -3.62 14.06 -0.42
C LEU A 136 -3.25 15.36 -1.11
N GLN A 137 -2.27 15.29 -2.00
CA GLN A 137 -1.97 16.38 -2.92
C GLN A 137 -2.30 15.95 -4.35
N LYS A 138 -3.10 16.74 -5.05
CA LYS A 138 -3.35 16.59 -6.47
C LYS A 138 -2.20 17.20 -7.25
N VAL A 139 -1.52 16.39 -8.06
CA VAL A 139 -0.42 16.81 -8.92
C VAL A 139 -0.81 16.63 -10.38
N LYS A 140 -0.30 17.52 -11.24
CA LYS A 140 -0.49 17.45 -12.70
C LYS A 140 0.85 17.17 -13.35
N GLU A 141 0.94 16.04 -14.04
CA GLU A 141 2.15 15.59 -14.73
C GLU A 141 1.77 15.07 -16.11
N ASN A 142 2.49 15.51 -17.14
CA ASN A 142 2.25 15.10 -18.53
C ASN A 142 0.78 15.23 -18.97
N GLY A 143 0.12 16.31 -18.53
CA GLY A 143 -1.28 16.60 -18.85
C GLY A 143 -2.31 15.78 -18.06
N LYS A 144 -1.90 14.79 -17.26
CA LYS A 144 -2.79 13.97 -16.43
C LYS A 144 -2.73 14.40 -14.96
N SER A 145 -3.85 14.28 -14.26
CA SER A 145 -3.91 14.52 -12.82
C SER A 145 -3.82 13.20 -12.06
N ARG A 146 -3.09 13.19 -10.95
CA ARG A 146 -3.08 12.09 -9.96
C ARG A 146 -3.03 12.66 -8.55
N TYR A 147 -3.32 11.82 -7.56
CA TYR A 147 -3.16 12.15 -6.15
C TYR A 147 -1.93 11.45 -5.59
N ILE A 148 -1.18 12.15 -4.74
CA ILE A 148 -0.12 11.57 -3.91
C ILE A 148 -0.51 11.66 -2.44
N LEU A 149 -0.09 10.67 -1.67
CA LEU A 149 -0.29 10.57 -0.24
C LEU A 149 0.82 11.32 0.49
N VAL A 150 0.44 12.33 1.27
CA VAL A 150 1.37 13.20 2.03
C VAL A 150 1.50 12.74 3.47
N ASP A 151 0.39 12.39 4.09
CA ASP A 151 0.34 11.81 5.43
C ASP A 151 -0.80 10.80 5.57
N TYR A 152 -0.70 9.94 6.59
CA TYR A 152 -1.72 8.97 6.96
C TYR A 152 -1.63 8.73 8.46
N ILE A 153 -2.59 9.27 9.20
CA ILE A 153 -2.56 9.29 10.67
C ILE A 153 -3.82 8.65 11.24
N LYS A 154 -3.65 7.92 12.35
CA LYS A 154 -4.78 7.35 13.08
C LYS A 154 -5.61 8.44 13.73
N VAL A 155 -6.93 8.37 13.55
CA VAL A 155 -7.86 9.22 14.29
C VAL A 155 -7.99 8.63 15.69
N LYS A 156 -7.72 9.46 16.72
CA LYS A 156 -7.90 9.09 18.12
C LYS A 156 -9.36 9.30 18.55
#